data_AF-A0A2S9FUA4-F1
#
_entry.id   AF-A0A2S9FUA4-F1
#
_cell.length_a   1.000
_cell.length_b   1.000
_cell.length_c   1.000
_cell.angle_alpha   90.00
_cell.angle_beta   90.00
_cell.angle_gamma   90.00
#
_symmetry.space_group_name_H-M   'P 1'
#
loop_
_entity.id
_entity.type
_entity.pdbx_description
1 polymer ?
#
loop_
_entity_poly.entity_id
_entity_poly.type
_entity_poly.pdbx_seq_one_letter_code
_entity_poly.pdbx_strand_id
1 'polypeptide(L)'
;LTPNVTQGHSRGTVRLRTRDFRDRARVDPRYFTDPDGYDDRIMLAGVKLARSIAEKAPLAAWVGRELAPGPEAVTDDELLDYIHRCH
;
A
#
# COMPACT_ATOMS: atom_id res chain seq x y z
N LEU A 1 -2.26 1.55 11.42
CA LEU A 1 -2.09 2.75 10.57
C LEU A 1 -1.96 2.27 9.13
N THR A 2 -2.76 2.80 8.20
CA THR A 2 -2.69 2.47 6.77
C THR A 2 -1.93 3.58 6.03
N PRO A 3 -0.72 3.32 5.51
CA PRO A 3 0.00 4.32 4.74
C PRO A 3 -0.73 4.62 3.43
N ASN A 4 -0.55 5.83 2.91
CA ASN A 4 -1.17 6.29 1.66
C ASN A 4 -0.12 7.02 0.80
N VAL A 5 -0.10 6.72 -0.50
CA VAL A 5 0.68 7.48 -1.49
C VAL A 5 -0.23 8.58 -2.05
N THR A 6 -0.08 9.80 -1.53
CA THR A 6 -0.98 10.92 -1.85
C THR A 6 -0.89 11.39 -3.31
N GLN A 7 0.25 11.17 -3.95
CA GLN A 7 0.52 11.51 -5.35
C GLN A 7 1.20 10.33 -6.04
N GLY A 8 0.46 9.24 -6.23
CA GLY A 8 0.99 8.05 -6.91
C GLY A 8 1.44 8.36 -8.34
N HIS A 9 2.58 7.79 -8.73
CA HIS A 9 3.15 7.93 -10.07
C HIS A 9 2.64 6.86 -11.03
N SER A 10 2.13 5.74 -10.51
CA SER A 10 1.50 4.70 -11.34
C SER A 10 0.31 5.26 -12.12
N ARG A 11 0.08 4.71 -13.32
CA ARG A 11 -1.01 5.15 -14.21
C ARG A 11 -1.81 3.95 -14.70
N GLY A 12 -3.06 3.90 -14.26
CA GLY A 12 -4.04 2.91 -14.67
C GLY A 12 -4.86 3.31 -15.90
N THR A 13 -5.86 2.50 -16.22
CA THR A 13 -6.82 2.75 -17.28
C THR A 13 -8.25 2.41 -16.85
N VAL A 14 -9.21 3.10 -17.47
CA VAL A 14 -10.62 2.71 -17.46
C VAL A 14 -11.05 2.50 -18.90
N ARG A 15 -11.56 1.32 -19.22
CA ARG A 15 -11.95 0.94 -20.58
C ARG A 15 -13.34 0.34 -20.60
N LEU A 16 -14.01 0.46 -21.75
CA LEU A 16 -15.26 -0.26 -21.98
C LEU A 16 -15.02 -1.76 -21.85
N ARG A 17 -15.89 -2.44 -21.12
CA ARG A 17 -15.90 -3.91 -21.06
C ARG A 17 -16.58 -4.47 -22.30
N THR A 18 -17.74 -3.92 -22.65
CA THR A 18 -18.50 -4.21 -23.86
C THR A 18 -19.15 -2.92 -24.38
N ARG A 19 -20.03 -3.04 -25.38
CA ARG A 19 -20.86 -1.93 -25.88
C ARG A 19 -22.13 -1.68 -25.04
N ASP A 20 -22.47 -2.57 -24.11
CA ASP A 20 -23.66 -2.42 -23.26
C ASP A 20 -23.37 -1.43 -22.11
N PHE A 21 -24.18 -0.38 -21.99
CA PHE A 21 -23.98 0.66 -20.96
C PHE A 21 -24.19 0.15 -19.53
N ARG A 22 -24.87 -1.00 -19.37
CA ARG A 22 -25.12 -1.64 -18.08
C ARG A 22 -23.90 -2.40 -17.56
N ASP A 23 -22.97 -2.73 -18.44
CA ASP A 23 -21.74 -3.42 -18.06
C ASP A 23 -20.80 -2.46 -17.35
N ARG A 24 -20.34 -2.88 -16.16
CA ARG A 24 -19.32 -2.13 -15.42
C ARG A 24 -18.04 -2.02 -16.26
N ALA A 25 -17.46 -0.82 -16.27
CA ALA A 25 -16.18 -0.57 -16.92
C ALA A 25 -15.10 -1.54 -16.42
N ARG A 26 -14.10 -1.79 -17.27
CA ARG A 26 -12.87 -2.46 -16.86
C ARG A 26 -11.95 -1.40 -16.27
N VAL A 27 -11.81 -1.43 -14.95
CA VAL A 27 -10.90 -0.56 -14.20
C VAL A 27 -9.65 -1.36 -13.91
N ASP A 28 -8.50 -0.83 -14.33
CA ASP A 28 -7.19 -1.40 -14.04
C ASP A 28 -6.30 -0.28 -13.49
N PRO A 29 -6.18 -0.15 -12.16
CA PRO A 29 -5.38 0.91 -11.54
C PRO A 29 -3.88 0.80 -11.81
N ARG A 30 -3.38 -0.40 -12.15
CA ARG A 30 -1.96 -0.71 -12.30
C ARG A 30 -1.11 -0.18 -11.13
N TYR A 31 -1.52 -0.47 -9.89
CA TYR A 31 -0.78 -0.06 -8.70
C TYR A 31 0.68 -0.53 -8.75
N PHE A 32 1.60 0.30 -8.25
CA PHE A 32 3.04 -0.03 -8.14
C PHE A 32 3.69 -0.40 -9.48
N THR A 33 3.28 0.25 -10.58
CA THR A 33 3.84 0.03 -11.92
C THR A 33 4.60 1.23 -12.47
N ASP A 34 4.85 2.24 -11.64
CA ASP A 34 5.65 3.39 -12.05
C ASP A 34 7.12 2.96 -12.28
N PRO A 35 7.77 3.48 -13.34
CA PRO A 35 9.07 2.98 -13.78
C PRO A 35 10.20 3.25 -12.77
N ASP A 36 10.02 4.23 -11.89
CA ASP A 36 11.03 4.66 -10.92
C ASP A 36 10.82 4.00 -9.53
N GLY A 37 9.82 3.11 -9.39
CA GLY A 37 9.46 2.48 -8.12
C GLY A 37 9.15 3.50 -7.01
N TYR A 38 8.63 4.67 -7.35
CA TYR A 38 8.27 5.74 -6.43
C TYR A 38 7.16 5.28 -5.48
N ASP A 39 6.11 4.64 -5.99
CA ASP A 39 4.95 4.27 -5.18
C ASP A 39 5.32 3.24 -4.11
N ASP A 40 6.16 2.25 -4.48
CA ASP A 40 6.71 1.24 -3.57
C ASP A 40 7.55 1.88 -2.46
N ARG A 41 8.46 2.80 -2.83
CA ARG A 41 9.32 3.49 -1.87
C ARG A 41 8.51 4.30 -0.86
N ILE A 42 7.45 5.00 -1.30
CA ILE A 42 6.60 5.77 -0.40
C ILE A 42 5.79 4.87 0.53
N MET A 43 5.21 3.78 0.01
CA MET A 43 4.47 2.83 0.87
C MET A 43 5.36 2.17 1.90
N LEU A 44 6.54 1.71 1.49
CA LEU A 44 7.51 1.09 2.39
C LEU A 44 7.95 2.06 3.50
N ALA A 45 8.27 3.32 3.13
CA ALA A 45 8.60 4.35 4.10
C ALA A 45 7.43 4.62 5.06
N GLY A 46 6.19 4.63 4.56
CA GLY A 46 4.99 4.79 5.35
C GLY A 46 4.76 3.67 6.38
N VAL A 47 4.98 2.40 6.01
CA VAL A 47 4.88 1.26 6.93
C VAL A 47 5.93 1.35 8.03
N LYS A 48 7.19 1.63 7.67
CA LYS A 48 8.28 1.80 8.64
C LYS A 48 8.02 2.97 9.60
N LEU A 49 7.54 4.10 9.07
CA LEU A 49 7.18 5.26 9.88
C LEU A 49 6.02 4.95 10.82
N ALA A 50 5.00 4.22 10.36
CA ALA A 50 3.88 3.80 11.19
C ALA A 50 4.34 2.95 12.39
N ARG A 51 5.27 2.00 12.18
CA ARG A 51 5.89 1.22 13.27
C ARG A 51 6.65 2.12 14.24
N SER A 52 7.48 3.01 13.73
CA SER A 52 8.23 3.97 14.56
C SER A 52 7.33 4.89 15.38
N ILE A 53 6.17 5.30 14.86
CA ILE A 53 5.20 6.10 15.60
C ILE A 53 4.51 5.27 16.68
N ALA A 54 4.17 4.01 16.40
CA ALA A 54 3.53 3.11 17.34
C ALA A 54 4.41 2.83 18.58
N GLU A 55 5.72 2.84 18.43
CA GLU A 55 6.69 2.65 19.51
C GLU A 55 6.87 3.89 20.42
N LYS A 56 6.35 5.07 20.01
CA LYS A 56 6.57 6.33 20.74
C LYS A 56 5.46 6.60 21.74
N ALA A 57 5.83 7.22 22.87
CA ALA A 57 4.86 7.77 23.83
C ALA A 57 4.07 8.95 23.21
N PRO A 58 2.79 9.14 23.56
CA PRO A 58 2.01 8.34 24.52
C PRO A 58 1.38 7.08 23.89
N LEU A 59 1.49 6.90 22.58
CA LEU A 59 0.80 5.85 21.84
C LEU A 59 1.25 4.45 22.25
N ALA A 60 2.54 4.28 22.58
CA ALA A 60 3.13 3.00 22.97
C ALA A 60 2.37 2.25 24.09
N ALA A 61 1.75 2.96 25.04
CA ALA A 61 0.99 2.35 26.13
C ALA A 61 -0.32 1.67 25.66
N TRP A 62 -0.79 2.01 24.46
CA TRP A 62 -2.06 1.53 23.89
C TRP A 62 -1.85 0.54 22.75
N VAL A 63 -0.64 0.46 22.21
CA VAL A 63 -0.32 -0.41 21.08
C VAL A 63 -0.17 -1.85 21.58
N GLY A 64 -1.04 -2.72 21.12
CA GLY A 64 -0.92 -4.17 21.32
C GLY A 64 -0.01 -4.82 20.26
N ARG A 65 -0.20 -6.11 20.03
CA ARG A 65 0.53 -6.84 18.98
C ARG A 65 0.19 -6.30 17.58
N GLU A 66 1.20 -6.08 16.75
CA GLU A 66 1.01 -5.79 15.32
C GLU A 66 0.34 -7.00 14.64
N LEU A 67 -0.83 -6.79 14.04
CA LEU A 67 -1.59 -7.86 13.39
C LEU A 67 -1.15 -8.10 11.94
N ALA A 68 -0.85 -7.04 11.20
CA ALA A 68 -0.41 -7.10 9.82
C ALA A 68 0.47 -5.88 9.48
N PRO A 69 1.54 -6.02 8.67
CA PRO A 69 2.11 -7.27 8.15
C PRO A 69 2.58 -8.25 9.23
N GLY A 70 2.68 -7.77 10.48
CA GLY A 70 3.04 -8.57 11.63
C GLY A 70 4.53 -8.41 11.94
N PRO A 71 4.94 -8.73 13.19
CA PRO A 71 6.29 -8.44 13.66
C PRO A 71 7.39 -9.24 12.94
N GLU A 72 7.03 -10.37 12.30
CA GLU A 72 7.96 -11.26 11.61
C GLU A 72 8.40 -10.73 10.23
N ALA A 73 7.66 -9.79 9.64
CA ALA A 73 8.05 -9.15 8.38
C ALA A 73 8.99 -7.97 8.70
N VAL A 74 10.30 -8.17 8.50
CA VAL A 74 11.34 -7.24 8.96
C VAL A 74 12.08 -6.61 7.79
N THR A 75 12.25 -7.35 6.70
CA THR A 75 12.98 -6.88 5.51
C THR A 75 12.10 -6.05 4.59
N ASP A 76 12.75 -5.21 3.78
CA ASP A 76 12.05 -4.35 2.82
C ASP A 76 11.27 -5.20 1.79
N ASP A 77 11.84 -6.33 1.37
CA ASP A 77 11.21 -7.25 0.43
C ASP A 77 9.97 -7.93 1.04
N GLU A 78 10.01 -8.36 2.30
CA GLU A 78 8.85 -8.94 2.99
C GLU A 78 7.71 -7.92 3.16
N LEU A 79 8.07 -6.67 3.47
CA LEU A 79 7.11 -5.58 3.59
C LEU A 79 6.49 -5.24 2.24
N LEU A 80 7.28 -5.16 1.17
CA LEU A 80 6.80 -4.92 -0.19
C LEU A 80 5.92 -6.07 -0.69
N ASP A 81 6.31 -7.33 -0.46
CA ASP A 81 5.50 -8.50 -0.79
C ASP A 81 4.14 -8.47 -0.09
N TYR A 82 4.10 -8.05 1.19
CA TYR A 82 2.83 -7.82 1.87
C TYR A 82 2.01 -6.68 1.23
N ILE A 83 2.65 -5.54 0.91
CA ILE A 83 1.99 -4.39 0.28
C ILE A 83 1.36 -4.79 -1.06
N HIS A 84 2.08 -5.54 -1.90
CA HIS A 84 1.59 -6.00 -3.21
C HIS A 84 0.45 -7.01 -3.09
N ARG A 85 0.45 -7.90 -2.08
CA ARG A 85 -0.67 -8.84 -1.85
C ARG A 85 -1.97 -8.16 -1.40
N CYS A 86 -1.89 -6.93 -0.91
CA CYS A 86 -3.05 -6.17 -0.44
C CYS A 86 -3.74 -5.33 -1.54
N HIS A 87 -3.20 -5.30 -2.76
CA HIS A 87 -3.66 -4.46 -3.87
C HIS A 87 -3.88 -5.27 -5.16
#